data_AF-A0A9E3QEA2-F1
#
_entry.id   AF-A0A9E3QEA2-F1
#
_cell.length_a   1.000
_cell.length_b   1.000
_cell.length_c   1.000
_cell.angle_alpha   90.00
_cell.angle_beta   90.00
_cell.angle_gamma   90.00
#
_symmetry.space_group_name_H-M   'P 1'
#
loop_
_entity.id
_entity.type
_entity.pdbx_description
1 polymer ?
#
loop_
_entity_poly.entity_id
_entity_poly.type
_entity_poly.pdbx_seq_one_letter_code
_entity_poly.pdbx_strand_id
1 'polypeptide(L)'
;MMHRRGTLPILMIYLVMSNDVFADGWQKLHSRGAEVYYADEDLRKAFAEANPGALPEAKLKLPQATAPAFDWTKLIKAGHVHAQQGSICCWAYAVVSAFEWNWAIRNGSLKLPDLALQPILDRVQKDGIGYAGWGLEDLLEHGTCPAKSYRHVGKPARLRPGVKMPYRAVAWGMVAPPGGMPAVEQIKQALLDHGPLVANVYLTPAFKAYRGGIFAEHAKPPAGAPPTGHIVVIVGWDDRKGKEGCWKVQNSWGPRWGEGGFMWIEYGSNNIGHSACWVRAQSTFYDLPEGIHEEISPEADPFPHWPDAKEVDLPSPTDAPILTPTEALKRQGEQVVVQFPVKGGAINSFEGHVELFSEASWRDERCLIVRILKDDLAQFPAKSPRALLDRYRGKEIRVRGSVQTNPINIGNRPIIEVDDPDQIEMTK
;
A
#
# COMPACT_ATOMS: atom_id res chain seq x y z
N MET A 1 -5.64 35.45 -36.80
CA MET A 1 -6.71 34.45 -36.60
C MET A 1 -6.63 33.94 -35.18
N MET A 2 -7.57 34.41 -34.34
CA MET A 2 -7.80 33.94 -32.97
C MET A 2 -8.29 32.49 -32.98
N HIS A 3 -7.79 31.65 -32.08
CA HIS A 3 -8.62 30.64 -31.42
C HIS A 3 -8.39 30.78 -29.91
N ARG A 4 -9.44 31.25 -29.24
CA ARG A 4 -9.50 31.50 -27.80
C ARG A 4 -9.44 30.16 -27.07
N ARG A 5 -8.47 29.99 -26.16
CA ARG A 5 -8.52 28.94 -25.13
C ARG A 5 -9.65 29.33 -24.18
N GLY A 6 -10.72 28.53 -24.17
CA GLY A 6 -11.80 28.69 -23.20
C GLY A 6 -11.27 28.36 -21.81
N THR A 7 -11.18 29.37 -20.95
CA THR A 7 -11.14 29.19 -19.50
C THR A 7 -12.46 28.56 -19.07
N LEU A 8 -12.45 27.28 -18.73
CA LEU A 8 -13.53 26.67 -17.95
C LEU A 8 -13.47 27.27 -16.54
N PRO A 9 -14.57 27.82 -16.00
CA PRO A 9 -14.59 28.40 -14.68
C PRO A 9 -14.42 27.30 -13.62
N ILE A 10 -13.41 27.50 -12.76
CA ILE A 10 -12.95 26.66 -11.63
C ILE A 10 -14.08 26.24 -10.67
N LEU A 11 -15.23 26.93 -10.71
CA LEU A 11 -16.35 26.69 -9.80
C LEU A 11 -17.20 25.45 -10.12
N MET A 12 -17.09 24.86 -11.33
CA MET A 12 -17.93 23.72 -11.73
C MET A 12 -17.33 22.34 -11.41
N ILE A 13 -16.06 22.26 -11.01
CA ILE A 13 -15.40 20.98 -10.65
C ILE A 13 -15.79 20.53 -9.23
N TYR A 14 -16.20 21.46 -8.34
CA TYR A 14 -16.63 21.16 -6.97
C TYR A 14 -17.96 20.41 -6.86
N LEU A 15 -18.75 20.29 -7.93
CA LEU A 15 -20.12 19.75 -7.90
C LEU A 15 -20.27 18.36 -8.54
N VAL A 16 -19.19 17.75 -9.01
CA VAL A 16 -19.17 16.36 -9.49
C VAL A 16 -18.24 15.51 -8.62
N MET A 17 -18.27 15.75 -7.30
CA MET A 17 -17.80 14.76 -6.34
C MET A 17 -18.91 13.72 -6.19
N SER A 18 -18.98 12.77 -7.14
CA SER A 18 -19.93 11.66 -7.04
C SER A 18 -19.61 10.83 -5.80
N ASN A 19 -20.63 10.55 -5.00
CA ASN A 19 -20.61 9.79 -3.75
C ASN A 19 -20.02 8.36 -3.83
N ASP A 20 -19.56 7.92 -5.02
CA ASP A 20 -18.91 6.62 -5.25
C ASP A 20 -17.39 6.62 -4.91
N VAL A 21 -16.80 7.77 -4.57
CA VAL A 21 -15.36 7.92 -4.26
C VAL A 21 -15.02 7.58 -2.80
N PHE A 22 -16.03 7.39 -1.94
CA PHE A 22 -15.86 7.26 -0.49
C PHE A 22 -15.76 5.82 0.06
N ALA A 23 -15.92 4.79 -0.78
CA ALA A 23 -15.75 3.40 -0.38
C ALA A 23 -14.38 2.86 -0.89
N ASP A 24 -13.58 2.30 0.03
CA ASP A 24 -12.43 1.40 -0.21
C ASP A 24 -11.02 1.99 -0.43
N GLY A 25 -10.86 3.29 -0.67
CA GLY A 25 -9.54 3.87 -0.99
C GLY A 25 -8.68 4.38 0.18
N TRP A 26 -9.32 4.81 1.28
CA TRP A 26 -8.67 5.65 2.30
C TRP A 26 -7.69 4.93 3.22
N GLN A 27 -7.80 3.61 3.38
CA GLN A 27 -6.87 2.85 4.24
C GLN A 27 -5.48 2.63 3.60
N LYS A 28 -5.33 2.86 2.28
CA LYS A 28 -4.09 2.53 1.53
C LYS A 28 -3.22 3.74 1.18
N LEU A 29 -3.72 4.96 1.36
CA LEU A 29 -2.99 6.19 1.08
C LEU A 29 -2.47 6.82 2.39
N HIS A 30 -1.21 7.22 2.44
CA HIS A 30 -0.79 8.18 3.47
C HIS A 30 -1.54 9.50 3.25
N SER A 31 -2.27 9.95 4.27
CA SER A 31 -3.32 10.98 4.22
C SER A 31 -2.86 12.35 3.70
N ARG A 32 -1.56 12.65 3.77
CA ARG A 32 -1.00 13.97 3.42
C ARG A 32 -0.98 14.25 1.92
N GLY A 33 -0.96 13.21 1.08
CA GLY A 33 -0.91 13.35 -0.38
C GLY A 33 -2.24 13.09 -1.10
N ALA A 34 -3.35 12.88 -0.37
CA ALA A 34 -4.60 12.43 -0.97
C ALA A 34 -5.16 13.42 -2.01
N GLU A 35 -5.13 14.71 -1.71
CA GLU A 35 -5.60 15.74 -2.64
C GLU A 35 -4.78 15.76 -3.93
N VAL A 36 -3.44 15.69 -3.81
CA VAL A 36 -2.52 15.61 -4.95
C VAL A 36 -2.77 14.34 -5.76
N TYR A 37 -3.03 13.22 -5.08
CA TYR A 37 -3.32 11.94 -5.71
C TYR A 37 -4.60 11.98 -6.56
N TYR A 38 -5.71 12.45 -5.99
CA TYR A 38 -6.98 12.50 -6.70
C TYR A 38 -6.94 13.50 -7.85
N ALA A 39 -6.30 14.65 -7.66
CA ALA A 39 -6.05 15.59 -8.75
C ALA A 39 -5.22 14.95 -9.88
N ASP A 40 -4.17 14.20 -9.55
CA ASP A 40 -3.38 13.46 -10.55
C ASP A 40 -4.20 12.39 -11.27
N GLU A 41 -5.05 11.63 -10.55
CA GLU A 41 -5.94 10.62 -11.13
C GLU A 41 -6.94 11.23 -12.11
N ASP A 42 -7.66 12.27 -11.69
CA ASP A 42 -8.67 12.94 -12.50
C ASP A 42 -8.06 13.56 -13.76
N LEU A 43 -6.92 14.24 -13.62
CA LEU A 43 -6.20 14.83 -14.74
C LEU A 43 -5.64 13.75 -15.67
N ARG A 44 -5.13 12.63 -15.13
CA ARG A 44 -4.65 11.51 -15.95
C ARG A 44 -5.76 10.89 -16.77
N LYS A 45 -6.93 10.66 -16.15
CA LYS A 45 -8.11 10.10 -16.80
C LYS A 45 -8.62 11.04 -17.89
N ALA A 46 -8.80 12.32 -17.58
CA ALA A 46 -9.22 13.32 -18.56
C ALA A 46 -8.22 13.43 -19.73
N PHE A 47 -6.91 13.38 -19.45
CA PHE A 47 -5.89 13.36 -20.49
C PHE A 47 -5.98 12.12 -21.37
N ALA A 48 -6.21 10.93 -20.79
CA ALA A 48 -6.34 9.68 -21.51
C ALA A 48 -7.57 9.65 -22.43
N GLU A 49 -8.70 10.17 -21.95
CA GLU A 49 -9.95 10.30 -22.72
C GLU A 49 -9.77 11.27 -23.89
N ALA A 50 -9.11 12.41 -23.66
CA ALA A 50 -8.83 13.40 -24.69
C ALA A 50 -7.74 12.94 -25.68
N ASN A 51 -6.83 12.04 -25.27
CA ASN A 51 -5.69 11.58 -26.06
C ASN A 51 -5.56 10.05 -26.03
N PRO A 52 -6.47 9.30 -26.68
CA PRO A 52 -6.44 7.84 -26.66
C PRO A 52 -5.08 7.27 -27.10
N GLY A 53 -4.48 6.41 -26.26
CA GLY A 53 -3.18 5.76 -26.54
C GLY A 53 -1.93 6.63 -26.35
N ALA A 54 -2.08 7.88 -25.87
CA ALA A 54 -0.93 8.75 -25.59
C ALA A 54 -0.13 8.29 -24.36
N LEU A 55 -0.82 7.77 -23.34
CA LEU A 55 -0.19 7.34 -22.09
C LEU A 55 0.63 6.04 -22.26
N PRO A 56 1.75 5.88 -21.52
CA PRO A 56 2.63 4.71 -21.65
C PRO A 56 1.97 3.37 -21.33
N GLU A 57 1.10 3.32 -20.31
CA GLU A 57 0.39 2.11 -19.89
C GLU A 57 -0.49 1.52 -20.99
N ALA A 58 -1.03 2.35 -21.90
CA ALA A 58 -1.77 1.87 -23.07
C ALA A 58 -0.90 1.05 -24.05
N LYS A 59 0.43 1.18 -23.94
CA LYS A 59 1.43 0.48 -24.77
C LYS A 59 2.06 -0.70 -24.04
N LEU A 60 1.99 -0.75 -22.71
CA LEU A 60 2.54 -1.81 -21.89
C LEU A 60 1.53 -2.95 -21.76
N LYS A 61 1.86 -4.12 -22.29
CA LYS A 61 1.08 -5.35 -22.06
C LYS A 61 1.63 -6.07 -20.83
N LEU A 62 1.11 -5.71 -19.67
CA LEU A 62 1.47 -6.36 -18.40
C LEU A 62 0.71 -7.69 -18.26
N PRO A 63 1.32 -8.71 -17.61
CA PRO A 63 0.62 -9.95 -17.28
C PRO A 63 -0.36 -9.74 -16.12
N GLN A 64 -1.17 -10.76 -15.82
CA GLN A 64 -1.90 -10.83 -14.56
C GLN A 64 -0.96 -11.22 -13.42
N ALA A 65 -1.28 -10.87 -12.17
CA ALA A 65 -0.47 -11.22 -10.99
C ALA A 65 -0.30 -12.75 -10.82
N THR A 66 -1.25 -13.54 -11.31
CA THR A 66 -1.21 -15.02 -11.33
C THR A 66 -0.20 -15.59 -12.34
N ALA A 67 0.42 -14.76 -13.18
CA ALA A 67 1.44 -15.23 -14.11
C ALA A 67 2.67 -15.74 -13.36
N PRO A 68 3.33 -16.80 -13.87
CA PRO A 68 4.42 -17.46 -13.16
C PRO A 68 5.68 -16.59 -13.04
N ALA A 69 5.80 -15.51 -13.82
CA ALA A 69 6.96 -14.64 -13.76
C ALA A 69 6.68 -13.26 -14.38
N PHE A 70 7.37 -12.26 -13.84
CA PHE A 70 7.41 -10.92 -14.41
C PHE A 70 8.69 -10.20 -13.96
N ASP A 71 9.26 -9.35 -14.82
CA ASP A 71 10.53 -8.67 -14.56
C ASP A 71 10.57 -7.30 -15.25
N TRP A 72 10.46 -6.22 -14.46
CA TRP A 72 10.50 -4.84 -14.96
C TRP A 72 11.77 -4.51 -15.73
N THR A 73 12.89 -5.18 -15.41
CA THR A 73 14.17 -4.95 -16.10
C THR A 73 14.17 -5.43 -17.55
N LYS A 74 13.16 -6.21 -17.97
CA LYS A 74 12.94 -6.60 -19.37
C LYS A 74 12.24 -5.51 -20.18
N LEU A 75 11.55 -4.59 -19.51
CA LEU A 75 10.77 -3.52 -20.13
C LEU A 75 11.52 -2.18 -20.08
N ILE A 76 12.17 -1.87 -18.96
CA ILE A 76 12.89 -0.62 -18.74
C ILE A 76 14.33 -0.95 -18.35
N LYS A 77 15.29 -0.28 -19.00
CA LYS A 77 16.71 -0.45 -18.68
C LYS A 77 17.02 0.35 -17.42
N ALA A 78 17.42 -0.35 -16.35
CA ALA A 78 17.82 0.27 -15.09
C ALA A 78 18.89 1.36 -15.28
N GLY A 79 19.79 1.22 -16.27
CA GLY A 79 20.73 2.27 -16.70
C GLY A 79 21.91 2.49 -15.73
N HIS A 80 21.64 2.45 -14.43
CA HIS A 80 22.57 2.53 -13.33
C HIS A 80 22.09 1.66 -12.16
N VAL A 81 23.03 1.04 -11.44
CA VAL A 81 22.76 0.49 -10.11
C VAL A 81 23.53 1.35 -9.13
N HIS A 82 22.78 2.04 -8.27
CA HIS A 82 23.32 2.90 -7.23
C HIS A 82 24.32 2.15 -6.34
N ALA A 83 25.34 2.88 -5.87
CA ALA A 83 26.35 2.36 -4.97
C ALA A 83 26.47 3.27 -3.76
N GLN A 84 25.92 2.86 -2.62
CA GLN A 84 25.94 3.61 -1.38
C GLN A 84 27.35 3.74 -0.75
N GLN A 85 28.33 2.98 -1.25
CA GLN A 85 29.77 3.10 -0.90
C GLN A 85 30.06 3.19 0.61
N GLY A 86 29.34 2.44 1.44
CA GLY A 86 29.52 2.42 2.90
C GLY A 86 28.70 3.46 3.67
N SER A 87 27.94 4.34 2.98
CA SER A 87 26.94 5.18 3.61
C SER A 87 25.77 4.34 4.15
N ILE A 88 25.27 4.67 5.34
CA ILE A 88 24.13 3.99 5.97
C ILE A 88 22.84 4.74 5.59
N CYS A 89 22.48 4.71 4.31
CA CYS A 89 21.27 5.38 3.77
C CYS A 89 20.52 4.51 2.77
N CYS A 90 20.49 3.19 3.00
CA CYS A 90 19.79 2.24 2.14
C CYS A 90 18.32 2.61 1.91
N TRP A 91 17.65 3.17 2.93
CA TRP A 91 16.29 3.69 2.84
C TRP A 91 16.15 4.76 1.75
N ALA A 92 17.04 5.75 1.71
CA ALA A 92 16.98 6.82 0.72
C ALA A 92 17.28 6.31 -0.70
N TYR A 93 18.26 5.41 -0.82
CA TYR A 93 18.56 4.76 -2.11
C TYR A 93 17.39 3.93 -2.62
N ALA A 94 16.73 3.14 -1.78
CA ALA A 94 15.60 2.31 -2.18
C ALA A 94 14.40 3.17 -2.60
N VAL A 95 14.11 4.23 -1.84
CA VAL A 95 13.03 5.18 -2.15
C VAL A 95 13.28 5.90 -3.47
N VAL A 96 14.46 6.47 -3.68
CA VAL A 96 14.80 7.14 -4.95
C VAL A 96 14.77 6.14 -6.10
N SER A 97 15.28 4.91 -5.91
CA SER A 97 15.24 3.89 -6.97
C SER A 97 13.81 3.53 -7.36
N ALA A 98 12.92 3.25 -6.38
CA ALA A 98 11.51 2.95 -6.66
C ALA A 98 10.82 4.14 -7.37
N PHE A 99 11.14 5.37 -6.96
CA PHE A 99 10.64 6.57 -7.62
C PHE A 99 11.15 6.70 -9.07
N GLU A 100 12.45 6.46 -9.33
CA GLU A 100 13.03 6.48 -10.68
C GLU A 100 12.32 5.47 -11.60
N TRP A 101 12.05 4.26 -11.10
CA TRP A 101 11.28 3.25 -11.82
C TRP A 101 9.86 3.71 -12.13
N ASN A 102 9.13 4.16 -11.11
CA ASN A 102 7.75 4.59 -11.29
C ASN A 102 7.65 5.82 -12.23
N TRP A 103 8.58 6.77 -12.11
CA TRP A 103 8.68 7.91 -13.03
C TRP A 103 8.90 7.44 -14.47
N ALA A 104 9.79 6.48 -14.70
CA ALA A 104 10.07 5.95 -16.03
C ALA A 104 8.84 5.24 -16.63
N ILE A 105 8.12 4.45 -15.82
CA ILE A 105 6.87 3.78 -16.22
C ILE A 105 5.82 4.82 -16.62
N ARG A 106 5.50 5.76 -15.72
CA ARG A 106 4.41 6.73 -15.90
C ARG A 106 4.67 7.75 -17.01
N ASN A 107 5.95 8.02 -17.29
CA ASN A 107 6.38 9.00 -18.30
C ASN A 107 6.95 8.36 -19.57
N GLY A 108 6.86 7.03 -19.72
CA GLY A 108 7.21 6.33 -20.96
C GLY A 108 8.70 6.35 -21.29
N SER A 109 9.56 6.46 -20.27
CA SER A 109 11.00 6.43 -20.44
C SER A 109 11.51 4.99 -20.42
N LEU A 110 12.30 4.63 -21.44
CA LEU A 110 12.97 3.32 -21.50
C LEU A 110 14.25 3.23 -20.64
N LYS A 111 14.61 4.34 -19.98
CA LYS A 111 15.75 4.45 -19.06
C LYS A 111 15.31 5.15 -17.78
N LEU A 112 15.87 4.72 -16.66
CA LEU A 112 15.67 5.42 -15.41
C LEU A 112 16.33 6.81 -15.44
N PRO A 113 15.67 7.86 -14.91
CA PRO A 113 16.35 9.11 -14.63
C PRO A 113 17.39 8.87 -13.52
N ASP A 114 18.51 9.59 -13.56
CA ASP A 114 19.52 9.57 -12.49
C ASP A 114 19.22 10.71 -11.53
N LEU A 115 18.63 10.40 -10.38
CA LEU A 115 18.09 11.35 -9.41
C LEU A 115 18.92 11.44 -8.13
N ALA A 116 18.92 12.63 -7.53
CA ALA A 116 19.69 12.91 -6.34
C ALA A 116 18.97 12.37 -5.09
N LEU A 117 19.63 11.53 -4.29
CA LEU A 117 19.16 11.23 -2.93
C LEU A 117 19.61 12.27 -1.88
N GLN A 118 20.67 13.03 -2.17
CA GLN A 118 21.27 13.93 -1.20
C GLN A 118 20.35 15.04 -0.68
N PRO A 119 19.50 15.72 -1.48
CA PRO A 119 18.59 16.72 -0.92
C PRO A 119 17.60 16.10 0.08
N ILE A 120 17.21 14.83 -0.11
CA ILE A 120 16.39 14.07 0.85
C ILE A 120 17.16 13.88 2.15
N LEU A 121 18.42 13.43 2.09
CA LEU A 121 19.28 13.30 3.27
C LEU A 121 19.49 14.63 4.01
N ASP A 122 19.68 15.71 3.25
CA ASP A 122 19.93 17.06 3.78
C ASP A 122 18.68 17.70 4.39
N ARG A 123 17.46 17.27 4.04
CA ARG A 123 16.22 17.73 4.68
C ARG A 123 15.81 16.86 5.86
N VAL A 124 15.83 15.54 5.66
CA VAL A 124 15.41 14.58 6.69
C VAL A 124 16.35 14.60 7.90
N GLN A 125 17.64 14.91 7.72
CA GLN A 125 18.64 15.01 8.80
C GLN A 125 18.71 13.79 9.73
N LYS A 126 18.33 12.61 9.23
CA LYS A 126 18.44 11.33 9.94
C LYS A 126 19.48 10.43 9.26
N ASP A 127 20.29 9.79 10.08
CA ASP A 127 21.25 8.76 9.68
C ASP A 127 20.76 7.36 10.12
N GLY A 128 21.41 6.31 9.59
CA GLY A 128 21.19 4.92 10.05
C GLY A 128 20.24 4.09 9.19
N ILE A 129 19.78 2.97 9.77
CA ILE A 129 18.77 2.05 9.18
C ILE A 129 17.40 2.75 9.29
N GLY A 130 17.22 3.79 8.47
CA GLY A 130 16.06 4.65 8.48
C GLY A 130 14.79 3.99 7.95
N TYR A 131 13.68 4.67 8.13
CA TYR A 131 12.37 4.25 7.65
C TYR A 131 12.09 4.79 6.23
N ALA A 132 11.63 3.92 5.32
CA ALA A 132 11.35 4.30 3.93
C ALA A 132 10.37 5.48 3.82
N GLY A 133 9.37 5.57 4.71
CA GLY A 133 8.39 6.64 4.68
C GLY A 133 8.99 8.04 4.86
N TRP A 134 10.13 8.22 5.54
CA TRP A 134 10.77 9.53 5.63
C TRP A 134 11.20 10.06 4.26
N GLY A 135 11.73 9.19 3.41
CA GLY A 135 12.11 9.57 2.05
C GLY A 135 10.92 9.73 1.12
N LEU A 136 9.87 8.93 1.33
CA LEU A 136 8.66 8.97 0.51
C LEU A 136 7.85 10.24 0.77
N GLU A 137 7.72 10.63 2.04
CA GLU A 137 7.14 11.91 2.45
C GLU A 137 7.96 13.09 1.89
N ASP A 138 9.29 13.05 2.00
CA ASP A 138 10.13 14.13 1.47
C ASP A 138 10.05 14.25 -0.07
N LEU A 139 9.91 13.13 -0.79
CA LEU A 139 9.64 13.16 -2.24
C LEU A 139 8.26 13.74 -2.58
N LEU A 140 7.27 13.55 -1.72
CA LEU A 140 5.92 14.09 -1.88
C LEU A 140 5.90 15.61 -1.63
N GLU A 141 6.51 16.07 -0.54
CA GLU A 141 6.53 17.49 -0.14
C GLU A 141 7.48 18.34 -0.98
N HIS A 142 8.68 17.83 -1.23
CA HIS A 142 9.79 18.64 -1.72
C HIS A 142 10.36 18.13 -3.04
N GLY A 143 10.15 16.86 -3.33
CA GLY A 143 10.71 16.20 -4.51
C GLY A 143 12.23 16.22 -4.54
N THR A 144 12.78 15.89 -5.70
CA THR A 144 14.21 15.86 -5.95
C THR A 144 14.57 16.41 -7.33
N CYS A 145 15.86 16.34 -7.66
CA CYS A 145 16.48 16.84 -8.87
C CYS A 145 17.40 15.79 -9.50
N PRO A 146 17.89 16.01 -10.73
CA PRO A 146 18.90 15.14 -11.32
C PRO A 146 20.16 15.05 -10.45
N ALA A 147 20.77 13.88 -10.33
CA ALA A 147 21.94 13.64 -9.47
C ALA A 147 23.10 14.60 -9.78
N LYS A 148 23.30 14.95 -11.06
CA LYS A 148 24.30 15.94 -11.51
C LYS A 148 24.08 17.35 -10.93
N SER A 149 22.85 17.70 -10.56
CA SER A 149 22.50 19.00 -9.99
C SER A 149 22.72 19.06 -8.49
N TYR A 150 22.82 17.91 -7.81
CA TYR A 150 22.96 17.83 -6.36
C TYR A 150 23.80 16.61 -5.95
N ARG A 151 25.13 16.78 -5.99
CA ARG A 151 26.11 15.71 -5.76
C ARG A 151 25.99 15.04 -4.39
N HIS A 152 25.95 13.71 -4.35
CA HIS A 152 25.98 12.93 -3.10
C HIS A 152 27.30 13.07 -2.34
N VAL A 153 27.21 13.22 -1.02
CA VAL A 153 28.37 13.36 -0.11
C VAL A 153 28.43 12.27 0.96
N GLY A 154 27.54 11.27 0.89
CA GLY A 154 27.61 10.06 1.72
C GLY A 154 27.02 10.17 3.13
N LYS A 155 26.54 11.34 3.54
CA LYS A 155 25.89 11.57 4.85
C LYS A 155 24.99 12.80 4.79
N PRO A 156 24.08 13.01 5.76
CA PRO A 156 23.36 14.27 5.88
C PRO A 156 24.32 15.47 5.94
N ALA A 157 24.00 16.51 5.19
CA ALA A 157 24.73 17.77 5.14
C ALA A 157 23.73 18.94 5.14
N ARG A 158 24.24 20.17 5.03
CA ARG A 158 23.38 21.36 4.92
C ARG A 158 22.68 21.37 3.57
N LEU A 159 21.36 21.61 3.58
CA LEU A 159 20.57 21.83 2.36
C LEU A 159 21.19 22.93 1.49
N ARG A 160 21.42 22.64 0.23
CA ARG A 160 21.94 23.59 -0.76
C ARG A 160 20.79 24.45 -1.30
N PRO A 161 20.82 25.78 -1.09
CA PRO A 161 19.75 26.66 -1.55
C PRO A 161 19.78 26.81 -3.08
N GLY A 162 18.62 27.13 -3.67
CA GLY A 162 18.49 27.50 -5.08
C GLY A 162 18.49 26.35 -6.10
N VAL A 163 18.52 25.09 -5.65
CA VAL A 163 18.39 23.93 -6.54
C VAL A 163 16.91 23.62 -6.77
N LYS A 164 16.47 23.65 -8.04
CA LYS A 164 15.10 23.26 -8.41
C LYS A 164 14.89 21.76 -8.24
N MET A 165 13.75 21.37 -7.69
CA MET A 165 13.36 19.97 -7.43
C MET A 165 12.14 19.54 -8.27
N PRO A 166 12.29 19.35 -9.60
CA PRO A 166 11.15 19.11 -10.50
C PRO A 166 10.60 17.68 -10.45
N TYR A 167 11.27 16.74 -9.77
CA TYR A 167 10.85 15.35 -9.69
C TYR A 167 10.11 15.10 -8.38
N ARG A 168 8.78 15.16 -8.39
CA ARG A 168 7.93 15.04 -7.19
C ARG A 168 7.11 13.76 -7.21
N ALA A 169 6.87 13.20 -6.03
CA ALA A 169 5.84 12.19 -5.84
C ALA A 169 4.48 12.89 -5.70
N VAL A 170 3.42 12.23 -6.15
CA VAL A 170 2.03 12.67 -5.94
C VAL A 170 1.33 11.82 -4.88
N ALA A 171 1.85 10.61 -4.63
CA ALA A 171 1.37 9.73 -3.58
C ALA A 171 2.40 8.65 -3.25
N TRP A 172 2.24 8.05 -2.09
CA TRP A 172 2.88 6.80 -1.72
C TRP A 172 1.99 6.05 -0.72
N GLY A 173 2.25 4.76 -0.52
CA GLY A 173 1.52 3.97 0.46
C GLY A 173 2.16 2.61 0.71
N MET A 174 1.62 1.89 1.69
CA MET A 174 2.01 0.51 1.97
C MET A 174 1.19 -0.47 1.13
N VAL A 175 1.82 -1.58 0.74
CA VAL A 175 1.13 -2.68 0.06
C VAL A 175 0.11 -3.35 1.00
N ALA A 176 0.46 -3.51 2.28
CA ALA A 176 -0.44 -3.99 3.32
C ALA A 176 -0.30 -3.09 4.58
N PRO A 177 -1.19 -2.11 4.76
CA PRO A 177 -1.30 -1.29 5.99
C PRO A 177 -1.79 -2.14 7.18
N PRO A 178 -1.44 -1.80 8.44
CA PRO A 178 -0.58 -0.70 8.89
C PRO A 178 0.94 -0.99 8.77
N GLY A 179 1.30 -2.08 8.07
CA GLY A 179 2.66 -2.58 7.92
C GLY A 179 2.72 -4.10 8.09
N GLY A 180 3.92 -4.67 8.17
CA GLY A 180 4.10 -6.12 8.32
C GLY A 180 4.44 -6.81 7.00
N MET A 181 4.19 -8.12 6.89
CA MET A 181 4.47 -8.89 5.68
C MET A 181 3.21 -9.01 4.82
N PRO A 182 3.13 -8.35 3.65
CA PRO A 182 2.04 -8.60 2.70
C PRO A 182 2.10 -10.03 2.16
N ALA A 183 0.95 -10.55 1.74
CA ALA A 183 0.89 -11.81 1.01
C ALA A 183 1.64 -11.68 -0.33
N VAL A 184 2.21 -12.78 -0.83
CA VAL A 184 2.93 -12.82 -2.12
C VAL A 184 2.11 -12.23 -3.24
N GLU A 185 0.83 -12.59 -3.32
CA GLU A 185 -0.08 -12.09 -4.37
C GLU A 185 -0.34 -10.58 -4.27
N GLN A 186 -0.34 -10.00 -3.06
CA GLN A 186 -0.47 -8.55 -2.89
C GLN A 186 0.79 -7.82 -3.39
N ILE A 187 1.98 -8.37 -3.17
CA ILE A 187 3.23 -7.81 -3.68
C ILE A 187 3.28 -7.92 -5.21
N LYS A 188 2.89 -9.06 -5.79
CA LYS A 188 2.80 -9.24 -7.25
C LYS A 188 1.84 -8.25 -7.88
N GLN A 189 0.65 -8.09 -7.29
CA GLN A 189 -0.35 -7.14 -7.76
C GLN A 189 0.17 -5.70 -7.67
N ALA A 190 0.74 -5.30 -6.54
CA ALA A 190 1.31 -3.97 -6.37
C ALA A 190 2.48 -3.68 -7.32
N LEU A 191 3.29 -4.70 -7.67
CA LEU A 191 4.35 -4.57 -8.68
C LEU A 191 3.81 -4.22 -10.07
N LEU A 192 2.63 -4.72 -10.42
CA LEU A 192 1.97 -4.43 -11.69
C LEU A 192 1.29 -3.06 -11.67
N ASP A 193 0.61 -2.74 -10.58
CA ASP A 193 -0.19 -1.51 -10.46
C ASP A 193 0.69 -0.26 -10.26
N HIS A 194 1.77 -0.39 -9.50
CA HIS A 194 2.60 0.74 -9.08
C HIS A 194 4.04 0.65 -9.55
N GLY A 195 4.45 -0.46 -10.16
CA GLY A 195 5.85 -0.69 -10.50
C GLY A 195 6.68 -1.19 -9.31
N PRO A 196 8.01 -1.13 -9.43
CA PRO A 196 8.94 -1.59 -8.39
C PRO A 196 8.70 -1.02 -6.99
N LEU A 197 8.81 -1.87 -5.98
CA LEU A 197 8.38 -1.60 -4.60
C LEU A 197 9.58 -1.48 -3.66
N VAL A 198 9.56 -0.50 -2.78
CA VAL A 198 10.51 -0.42 -1.66
C VAL A 198 10.19 -1.56 -0.69
N ALA A 199 11.16 -2.34 -0.27
CA ALA A 199 10.94 -3.45 0.64
C ALA A 199 12.09 -3.62 1.63
N ASN A 200 11.75 -3.94 2.86
CA ASN A 200 12.76 -4.27 3.86
C ASN A 200 13.20 -5.73 3.72
N VAL A 201 14.43 -5.99 4.18
CA VAL A 201 15.03 -7.33 4.26
C VAL A 201 15.91 -7.45 5.50
N TYR A 202 15.92 -8.62 6.11
CA TYR A 202 16.79 -8.97 7.22
C TYR A 202 18.22 -9.20 6.72
N LEU A 203 19.14 -8.35 7.18
CA LEU A 203 20.51 -8.29 6.70
C LEU A 203 21.41 -9.27 7.47
N THR A 204 21.99 -10.23 6.77
CA THR A 204 22.92 -11.22 7.33
C THR A 204 24.30 -11.14 6.68
N PRO A 205 25.34 -11.75 7.27
CA PRO A 205 26.63 -11.93 6.61
C PRO A 205 26.52 -12.67 5.26
N ALA A 206 25.64 -13.67 5.14
CA ALA A 206 25.41 -14.39 3.89
C ALA A 206 24.83 -13.48 2.81
N PHE A 207 23.86 -12.62 3.17
CA PHE A 207 23.30 -11.63 2.24
C PHE A 207 24.39 -10.67 1.72
N LYS A 208 25.28 -10.18 2.60
CA LYS A 208 26.43 -9.33 2.20
C LYS A 208 27.40 -10.08 1.28
N ALA A 209 27.62 -11.37 1.54
CA ALA A 209 28.54 -12.23 0.80
C ALA A 209 27.99 -12.75 -0.53
N TYR A 210 26.72 -12.53 -0.85
CA TYR A 210 26.10 -13.01 -2.08
C TYR A 210 26.87 -12.61 -3.35
N ARG A 211 26.98 -13.55 -4.29
CA ARG A 211 27.66 -13.39 -5.59
C ARG A 211 26.82 -13.83 -6.79
N GLY A 212 25.80 -14.67 -6.59
CA GLY A 212 24.94 -15.17 -7.66
C GLY A 212 24.13 -16.39 -7.24
N GLY A 213 23.17 -16.80 -8.07
CA GLY A 213 22.26 -17.92 -7.80
C GLY A 213 21.01 -17.52 -6.99
N ILE A 214 20.28 -18.51 -6.48
CA ILE A 214 19.08 -18.27 -5.67
C ILE A 214 19.50 -18.13 -4.19
N PHE A 215 19.14 -17.01 -3.58
CA PHE A 215 19.36 -16.75 -2.16
C PHE A 215 18.21 -17.33 -1.33
N ALA A 216 18.50 -18.37 -0.55
CA ALA A 216 17.52 -19.16 0.21
C ALA A 216 17.98 -19.39 1.67
N GLU A 217 18.48 -18.34 2.33
CA GLU A 217 18.98 -18.47 3.71
C GLU A 217 17.85 -18.66 4.73
N HIS A 218 16.68 -18.05 4.52
CA HIS A 218 15.53 -18.12 5.43
C HIS A 218 15.85 -17.69 6.87
N ALA A 219 16.83 -16.80 7.03
CA ALA A 219 17.22 -16.32 8.35
C ALA A 219 16.11 -15.46 8.97
N LYS A 220 15.87 -15.67 10.27
CA LYS A 220 14.94 -14.88 11.07
C LYS A 220 15.73 -13.99 12.04
N PRO A 221 15.27 -12.77 12.32
CA PRO A 221 15.85 -11.94 13.37
C PRO A 221 15.70 -12.62 14.74
N PRO A 222 16.67 -12.47 15.66
CA PRO A 222 16.53 -12.90 17.05
C PRO A 222 15.29 -12.28 17.71
N ALA A 223 14.73 -12.95 18.73
CA ALA A 223 13.62 -12.40 19.50
C ALA A 223 13.98 -11.02 20.06
N GLY A 224 13.13 -10.02 19.83
CA GLY A 224 13.35 -8.63 20.25
C GLY A 224 14.28 -7.80 19.35
N ALA A 225 14.89 -8.39 18.32
CA ALA A 225 15.63 -7.63 17.30
C ALA A 225 14.65 -7.03 16.26
N PRO A 226 15.01 -5.90 15.62
CA PRO A 226 14.24 -5.36 14.51
C PRO A 226 13.99 -6.42 13.44
N PRO A 227 12.79 -6.47 12.83
CA PRO A 227 12.44 -7.54 11.91
C PRO A 227 13.30 -7.54 10.62
N THR A 228 14.04 -6.46 10.39
CA THR A 228 14.76 -6.15 9.15
C THR A 228 16.04 -5.36 9.47
N GLY A 229 16.95 -5.23 8.50
CA GLY A 229 18.21 -4.49 8.68
C GLY A 229 18.76 -3.80 7.43
N HIS A 230 18.05 -3.89 6.31
CA HIS A 230 18.39 -3.26 5.03
C HIS A 230 17.13 -3.02 4.21
N ILE A 231 17.20 -2.08 3.26
CA ILE A 231 16.08 -1.75 2.37
C ILE A 231 16.55 -1.88 0.92
N VAL A 232 15.77 -2.61 0.12
CA VAL A 232 16.01 -2.92 -1.29
C VAL A 232 14.76 -2.59 -2.10
N VAL A 233 14.81 -2.80 -3.41
CA VAL A 233 13.64 -2.64 -4.29
C VAL A 233 13.28 -3.98 -4.93
N ILE A 234 12.04 -4.42 -4.78
CA ILE A 234 11.52 -5.58 -5.52
C ILE A 234 11.17 -5.10 -6.93
N VAL A 235 11.70 -5.77 -7.97
CA VAL A 235 11.54 -5.39 -9.38
C VAL A 235 10.88 -6.47 -10.24
N GLY A 236 10.54 -7.61 -9.66
CA GLY A 236 9.94 -8.73 -10.37
C GLY A 236 9.86 -10.00 -9.52
N TRP A 237 9.34 -11.05 -10.13
CA TRP A 237 9.19 -12.37 -9.51
C TRP A 237 9.31 -13.49 -10.54
N ASP A 238 9.58 -14.70 -10.06
CA ASP A 238 9.52 -15.93 -10.84
C ASP A 238 9.18 -17.11 -9.91
N ASP A 239 7.98 -17.64 -10.03
CA ASP A 239 7.44 -18.76 -9.24
C ASP A 239 8.15 -20.09 -9.58
N ARG A 240 8.92 -20.14 -10.67
CA ARG A 240 9.67 -21.33 -11.09
C ARG A 240 11.10 -21.35 -10.54
N LYS A 241 11.51 -20.29 -9.82
CA LYS A 241 12.83 -20.20 -9.18
C LYS A 241 12.72 -20.53 -7.69
N GLY A 242 13.73 -21.23 -7.18
CA GLY A 242 13.73 -21.67 -5.79
C GLY A 242 12.67 -22.74 -5.55
N LYS A 243 12.37 -23.00 -4.28
CA LYS A 243 11.38 -24.01 -3.89
C LYS A 243 9.95 -23.52 -4.03
N GLU A 244 9.67 -22.30 -3.56
CA GLU A 244 8.32 -21.72 -3.48
C GLU A 244 8.14 -20.49 -4.38
N GLY A 245 9.14 -20.16 -5.20
CA GLY A 245 9.22 -18.93 -5.98
C GLY A 245 10.22 -17.92 -5.41
N CYS A 246 10.64 -16.96 -6.25
CA CYS A 246 11.62 -15.93 -5.88
C CYS A 246 11.20 -14.53 -6.29
N TRP A 247 11.55 -13.55 -5.46
CA TRP A 247 11.60 -12.14 -5.83
C TRP A 247 12.90 -11.84 -6.57
N LYS A 248 12.83 -10.99 -7.59
CA LYS A 248 14.00 -10.28 -8.11
C LYS A 248 14.13 -8.97 -7.36
N VAL A 249 15.27 -8.74 -6.73
CA VAL A 249 15.53 -7.52 -5.97
C VAL A 249 16.70 -6.75 -6.55
N GLN A 250 16.55 -5.43 -6.63
CA GLN A 250 17.62 -4.48 -6.91
C GLN A 250 18.20 -3.98 -5.59
N ASN A 251 19.53 -4.07 -5.47
CA ASN A 251 20.26 -3.56 -4.32
C ASN A 251 20.97 -2.24 -4.66
N SER A 252 21.51 -1.57 -3.64
CA SER A 252 22.19 -0.27 -3.73
C SER A 252 23.70 -0.37 -3.40
N TRP A 253 24.30 -1.54 -3.62
CA TRP A 253 25.74 -1.79 -3.39
C TRP A 253 26.57 -1.83 -4.67
N GLY A 254 26.03 -1.26 -5.75
CA GLY A 254 26.65 -1.19 -7.06
C GLY A 254 26.59 -2.51 -7.84
N PRO A 255 26.98 -2.47 -9.12
CA PRO A 255 26.79 -3.59 -10.05
C PRO A 255 27.72 -4.79 -9.80
N ARG A 256 28.76 -4.62 -8.96
CA ARG A 256 29.68 -5.71 -8.60
C ARG A 256 29.14 -6.63 -7.51
N TRP A 257 28.10 -6.21 -6.80
CA TRP A 257 27.43 -7.05 -5.82
C TRP A 257 26.36 -7.91 -6.52
N GLY A 258 26.29 -9.19 -6.17
CA GLY A 258 25.34 -10.13 -6.77
C GLY A 258 25.44 -10.21 -8.29
N GLU A 259 24.29 -10.32 -8.94
CA GLU A 259 24.17 -10.49 -10.38
C GLU A 259 23.93 -9.13 -11.05
N GLY A 260 25.00 -8.35 -11.21
CA GLY A 260 24.91 -7.01 -11.81
C GLY A 260 24.20 -6.00 -10.90
N GLY A 261 24.23 -6.20 -9.58
CA GLY A 261 23.50 -5.39 -8.60
C GLY A 261 22.14 -5.96 -8.17
N PHE A 262 21.76 -7.11 -8.72
CA PHE A 262 20.50 -7.78 -8.43
C PHE A 262 20.70 -9.11 -7.69
N MET A 263 19.63 -9.62 -7.11
CA MET A 263 19.56 -10.93 -6.47
C MET A 263 18.21 -11.56 -6.76
N TRP A 264 18.19 -12.89 -6.92
CA TRP A 264 16.99 -13.69 -6.77
C TRP A 264 16.94 -14.23 -5.35
N ILE A 265 15.88 -13.92 -4.61
CA ILE A 265 15.68 -14.33 -3.22
C ILE A 265 14.35 -15.07 -3.08
N GLU A 266 14.35 -16.23 -2.42
CA GLU A 266 13.12 -17.00 -2.22
C GLU A 266 12.07 -16.21 -1.44
N TYR A 267 10.79 -16.44 -1.76
CA TYR A 267 9.69 -15.89 -0.97
C TYR A 267 9.83 -16.30 0.50
N GLY A 268 9.53 -15.37 1.42
CA GLY A 268 9.63 -15.59 2.86
C GLY A 268 11.07 -15.62 3.42
N SER A 269 12.10 -15.64 2.56
CA SER A 269 13.50 -15.65 2.99
C SER A 269 13.90 -14.29 3.56
N ASN A 270 14.54 -14.26 4.73
CA ASN A 270 15.07 -13.05 5.35
C ASN A 270 14.04 -11.91 5.47
N ASN A 271 12.76 -12.21 5.70
CA ASN A 271 11.70 -11.21 5.78
C ASN A 271 11.63 -10.25 4.57
N ILE A 272 12.09 -10.67 3.38
CA ILE A 272 11.97 -9.86 2.17
C ILE A 272 10.50 -9.53 1.88
N GLY A 273 10.22 -8.24 1.64
CA GLY A 273 8.85 -7.77 1.38
C GLY A 273 8.16 -7.16 2.61
N HIS A 274 8.79 -7.24 3.79
CA HIS A 274 8.24 -6.61 4.99
C HIS A 274 8.13 -5.09 4.82
N SER A 275 6.97 -4.54 5.18
CA SER A 275 6.57 -3.14 5.01
C SER A 275 6.79 -2.65 3.58
N ALA A 276 6.46 -3.47 2.58
CA ALA A 276 6.59 -3.06 1.20
C ALA A 276 5.77 -1.80 0.92
N CYS A 277 6.39 -0.81 0.27
CA CYS A 277 5.79 0.47 -0.06
C CYS A 277 5.85 0.73 -1.57
N TRP A 278 4.80 1.35 -2.10
CA TRP A 278 4.75 1.88 -3.45
C TRP A 278 4.88 3.40 -3.43
N VAL A 279 5.32 3.96 -4.55
CA VAL A 279 5.42 5.42 -4.76
C VAL A 279 4.89 5.75 -6.15
N ARG A 280 4.24 6.91 -6.28
CA ARG A 280 3.67 7.41 -7.53
C ARG A 280 4.31 8.74 -7.88
N ALA A 281 5.02 8.78 -9.00
CA ALA A 281 5.67 9.97 -9.52
C ALA A 281 4.68 10.87 -10.28
N GLN A 282 4.92 12.18 -10.23
CA GLN A 282 4.18 13.14 -11.04
C GLN A 282 4.31 12.84 -12.55
N SER A 283 3.20 12.95 -13.26
CA SER A 283 3.16 12.83 -14.72
C SER A 283 3.70 14.08 -15.40
N THR A 284 4.27 13.90 -16.58
CA THR A 284 4.74 14.99 -17.46
C THR A 284 3.79 15.28 -18.62
N PHE A 285 2.65 14.57 -18.69
CA PHE A 285 1.65 14.72 -19.74
C PHE A 285 0.62 15.82 -19.47
N TYR A 286 0.49 16.23 -18.21
CA TYR A 286 -0.44 17.24 -17.74
C TYR A 286 0.17 17.95 -16.53
N ASP A 287 -0.23 19.20 -16.33
CA ASP A 287 0.20 20.00 -15.18
C ASP A 287 -0.81 19.83 -14.05
N LEU A 288 -0.30 19.63 -12.84
CA LEU A 288 -1.10 19.74 -11.63
C LEU A 288 -1.41 21.22 -11.33
N PRO A 289 -2.47 21.52 -10.56
CA PRO A 289 -2.72 22.89 -10.08
C PRO A 289 -1.49 23.49 -9.39
N GLU A 290 -1.23 24.77 -9.66
CA GLU A 290 -0.16 25.51 -8.98
C GLU A 290 -0.40 25.52 -7.48
N GLY A 291 0.65 25.27 -6.68
CA GLY A 291 0.55 25.28 -5.22
C GLY A 291 0.00 24.00 -4.58
N ILE A 292 -0.47 23.00 -5.35
CA ILE A 292 -1.11 21.79 -4.75
C ILE A 292 -0.21 21.00 -3.79
N HIS A 293 1.11 21.08 -3.94
CA HIS A 293 2.06 20.46 -3.02
C HIS A 293 2.33 21.31 -1.77
N GLU A 294 2.06 22.62 -1.82
CA GLU A 294 2.22 23.56 -0.70
C GLU A 294 1.02 23.50 0.25
N GLU A 295 -0.12 22.99 -0.22
CA GLU A 295 -1.33 22.70 0.56
C GLU A 295 -1.22 21.42 1.40
N ILE A 296 -0.15 20.63 1.20
CA ILE A 296 0.16 19.45 2.04
C ILE A 296 0.49 19.94 3.46
N SER A 297 -0.51 19.91 4.35
CA SER A 297 -0.39 20.46 5.70
C SER A 297 0.77 19.81 6.49
N PRO A 298 1.66 20.61 7.13
CA PRO A 298 2.76 20.12 7.96
C PRO A 298 2.32 19.65 9.36
N GLU A 299 1.06 19.88 9.76
CA GLU A 299 0.54 19.56 11.11
C GLU A 299 -0.12 18.18 11.22
N ALA A 300 -0.29 17.47 10.11
CA ALA A 300 -0.75 16.08 10.12
C ALA A 300 0.46 15.17 10.41
N ASP A 301 0.46 14.54 11.59
CA ASP A 301 1.46 13.52 11.94
C ASP A 301 1.51 12.46 10.82
N PRO A 302 2.70 12.17 10.21
CA PRO A 302 2.83 11.11 9.21
C PRO A 302 2.46 9.73 9.77
N PHE A 303 2.38 9.59 11.09
CA PHE A 303 1.76 8.48 11.79
C PHE A 303 0.77 9.05 12.79
N PRO A 304 -0.56 8.98 12.60
CA PRO A 304 -1.45 9.39 13.67
C PRO A 304 -1.01 8.68 14.96
N HIS A 305 -0.63 9.46 15.98
CA HIS A 305 -0.95 9.08 17.34
C HIS A 305 -2.41 8.68 17.29
N TRP A 306 -2.65 7.37 17.34
CA TRP A 306 -3.99 6.83 17.31
C TRP A 306 -4.74 7.49 18.47
N PRO A 307 -5.80 8.28 18.23
CA PRO A 307 -6.67 8.61 19.34
C PRO A 307 -7.20 7.27 19.86
N ASP A 308 -7.13 7.05 21.17
CA ASP A 308 -7.93 5.97 21.79
C ASP A 308 -9.33 6.05 21.18
N ALA A 309 -9.94 4.90 20.86
CA ALA A 309 -11.16 4.75 20.06
C ALA A 309 -12.42 5.39 20.72
N LYS A 310 -12.38 6.69 20.96
CA LYS A 310 -13.46 7.49 21.48
C LYS A 310 -13.43 8.86 20.82
N GLU A 311 -14.56 9.13 20.18
CA GLU A 311 -15.06 10.43 19.73
C GLU A 311 -14.41 11.02 18.47
N VAL A 312 -14.64 10.35 17.33
CA VAL A 312 -14.93 11.09 16.08
C VAL A 312 -16.39 10.83 15.74
N ASP A 313 -17.22 11.84 15.99
CA ASP A 313 -18.65 11.83 15.69
C ASP A 313 -18.83 11.96 14.16
N LEU A 314 -18.72 10.83 13.46
CA LEU A 314 -19.10 10.72 12.05
C LEU A 314 -20.63 10.74 11.94
N PRO A 315 -21.22 11.38 10.92
CA PRO A 315 -22.66 11.44 10.77
C PRO A 315 -23.25 10.03 10.81
N SER A 316 -24.22 9.83 11.72
CA SER A 316 -24.94 8.57 11.84
C SER A 316 -25.47 8.12 10.46
N PRO A 317 -25.25 6.85 10.07
CA PRO A 317 -25.86 6.28 8.88
C PRO A 317 -27.34 5.98 9.19
N THR A 318 -28.14 7.02 9.33
CA THR A 318 -29.58 6.90 9.61
C THR A 318 -30.42 6.65 8.34
N ASP A 319 -29.82 6.77 7.16
CA ASP A 319 -30.53 6.60 5.87
C ASP A 319 -30.01 5.44 5.00
N ALA A 320 -29.05 4.64 5.49
CA ALA A 320 -28.60 3.47 4.74
C ALA A 320 -29.71 2.40 4.73
N PRO A 321 -30.08 1.83 3.56
CA PRO A 321 -31.12 0.81 3.49
C PRO A 321 -30.70 -0.42 4.31
N ILE A 322 -31.62 -0.92 5.14
CA ILE A 322 -31.42 -2.15 5.91
C ILE A 322 -31.49 -3.33 4.94
N LEU A 323 -30.37 -4.03 4.79
CA LEU A 323 -30.23 -5.16 3.87
C LEU A 323 -30.55 -6.49 4.54
N THR A 324 -30.96 -7.44 3.71
CA THR A 324 -30.95 -8.87 4.05
C THR A 324 -29.54 -9.46 3.94
N PRO A 325 -29.26 -10.61 4.60
CA PRO A 325 -27.98 -11.32 4.45
C PRO A 325 -27.59 -11.58 2.99
N THR A 326 -28.54 -12.02 2.15
CA THR A 326 -28.26 -12.31 0.74
C THR A 326 -28.01 -11.08 -0.12
N GLU A 327 -28.51 -9.91 0.28
CA GLU A 327 -28.17 -8.65 -0.38
C GLU A 327 -26.79 -8.17 0.05
N ALA A 328 -26.46 -8.29 1.34
CA ALA A 328 -25.14 -7.95 1.87
C ALA A 328 -24.03 -8.81 1.25
N LEU A 329 -24.26 -10.11 1.06
CA LEU A 329 -23.29 -11.01 0.41
C LEU A 329 -22.88 -10.57 -1.03
N LYS A 330 -23.68 -9.73 -1.69
CA LYS A 330 -23.41 -9.20 -3.03
C LYS A 330 -22.65 -7.87 -3.04
N ARG A 331 -22.43 -7.26 -1.89
CA ARG A 331 -21.88 -5.90 -1.71
C ARG A 331 -20.47 -5.93 -1.10
N GLN A 332 -19.57 -6.74 -1.67
CA GLN A 332 -18.20 -6.82 -1.17
C GLN A 332 -17.49 -5.46 -1.22
N GLY A 333 -16.77 -5.11 -0.17
CA GLY A 333 -16.12 -3.81 0.02
C GLY A 333 -17.03 -2.77 0.69
N GLU A 334 -18.34 -2.79 0.41
CA GLU A 334 -19.26 -1.75 0.87
C GLU A 334 -19.50 -1.78 2.39
N GLN A 335 -19.68 -0.58 2.97
CA GLN A 335 -20.28 -0.40 4.29
C GLN A 335 -21.79 -0.64 4.21
N VAL A 336 -22.30 -1.54 5.05
CA VAL A 336 -23.70 -1.97 5.01
C VAL A 336 -24.33 -1.98 6.40
N VAL A 337 -25.66 -1.89 6.44
CA VAL A 337 -26.47 -2.20 7.61
C VAL A 337 -27.29 -3.45 7.27
N VAL A 338 -27.07 -4.54 8.00
CA VAL A 338 -27.75 -5.82 7.74
C VAL A 338 -28.55 -6.20 8.95
N GLN A 339 -29.83 -6.55 8.76
CA GLN A 339 -30.67 -7.04 9.85
C GLN A 339 -31.09 -8.48 9.60
N PHE A 340 -30.86 -9.36 10.58
CA PHE A 340 -31.22 -10.76 10.48
C PHE A 340 -31.32 -11.45 11.86
N PRO A 341 -32.09 -12.55 11.97
CA PRO A 341 -32.07 -13.40 13.15
C PRO A 341 -30.81 -14.26 13.18
N VAL A 342 -30.11 -14.31 14.31
CA VAL A 342 -28.95 -15.20 14.49
C VAL A 342 -29.44 -16.63 14.65
N LYS A 343 -29.33 -17.44 13.59
CA LYS A 343 -29.79 -18.83 13.58
C LYS A 343 -28.72 -19.84 13.98
N GLY A 344 -27.44 -19.44 13.92
CA GLY A 344 -26.32 -20.29 14.27
C GLY A 344 -25.12 -19.50 14.76
N GLY A 345 -24.04 -20.20 15.08
CA GLY A 345 -22.76 -19.58 15.39
C GLY A 345 -21.74 -20.58 15.92
N ALA A 346 -20.47 -20.19 15.87
CA ALA A 346 -19.33 -21.00 16.24
C ALA A 346 -18.37 -20.24 17.15
N ILE A 347 -17.56 -20.98 17.89
CA ILE A 347 -16.43 -20.46 18.65
C ILE A 347 -15.23 -21.21 18.14
N ASN A 348 -14.27 -20.50 17.58
CA ASN A 348 -13.01 -21.11 17.19
C ASN A 348 -12.08 -21.11 18.41
N SER A 349 -11.83 -22.28 18.98
CA SER A 349 -10.96 -22.42 20.17
C SER A 349 -9.46 -22.26 19.86
N PHE A 350 -9.06 -22.39 18.59
CA PHE A 350 -7.67 -22.27 18.15
C PHE A 350 -7.28 -20.81 17.91
N GLU A 351 -8.15 -20.07 17.22
CA GLU A 351 -7.93 -18.64 16.89
C GLU A 351 -8.61 -17.69 17.88
N GLY A 352 -9.52 -18.20 18.72
CA GLY A 352 -10.15 -17.47 19.81
C GLY A 352 -11.26 -16.50 19.42
N HIS A 353 -11.77 -16.54 18.18
CA HIS A 353 -12.85 -15.67 17.70
C HIS A 353 -14.25 -16.30 17.84
N VAL A 354 -15.29 -15.46 17.83
CA VAL A 354 -16.72 -15.86 17.85
C VAL A 354 -17.35 -15.49 16.52
N GLU A 355 -18.18 -16.38 15.97
CA GLU A 355 -18.93 -16.13 14.75
C GLU A 355 -20.44 -16.30 14.98
N LEU A 356 -21.22 -15.36 14.46
CA LEU A 356 -22.69 -15.38 14.42
C LEU A 356 -23.14 -15.61 12.99
N PHE A 357 -24.13 -16.49 12.80
CA PHE A 357 -24.57 -16.91 11.48
C PHE A 357 -26.03 -16.51 11.22
N SER A 358 -26.30 -15.94 10.05
CA SER A 358 -27.66 -15.67 9.59
C SER A 358 -28.46 -16.94 9.27
N GLU A 359 -27.76 -18.04 9.01
CA GLU A 359 -28.34 -19.37 8.80
C GLU A 359 -27.87 -20.37 9.86
N ALA A 360 -28.56 -21.51 9.97
CA ALA A 360 -28.25 -22.52 11.00
C ALA A 360 -26.82 -23.09 10.90
N SER A 361 -26.20 -22.98 9.72
CA SER A 361 -24.87 -23.46 9.42
C SER A 361 -24.13 -22.46 8.55
N TRP A 362 -22.85 -22.21 8.85
CA TRP A 362 -21.95 -21.42 8.01
C TRP A 362 -21.78 -22.00 6.60
N ARG A 363 -22.16 -23.26 6.37
CA ARG A 363 -22.10 -23.93 5.06
C ARG A 363 -23.25 -23.59 4.12
N ASP A 364 -24.37 -23.03 4.62
CA ASP A 364 -25.47 -22.58 3.76
C ASP A 364 -25.00 -21.37 2.93
N GLU A 365 -25.09 -21.42 1.61
CA GLU A 365 -24.57 -20.36 0.71
C GLU A 365 -25.20 -18.97 0.95
N ARG A 366 -26.36 -18.92 1.62
CA ARG A 366 -27.04 -17.68 2.00
C ARG A 366 -26.57 -17.13 3.34
N CYS A 367 -25.66 -17.83 4.02
CA CYS A 367 -25.18 -17.49 5.33
C CYS A 367 -24.20 -16.31 5.27
N LEU A 368 -24.61 -15.19 5.86
CA LEU A 368 -23.71 -14.11 6.24
C LEU A 368 -23.14 -14.41 7.62
N ILE A 369 -21.83 -14.22 7.75
CA ILE A 369 -21.11 -14.43 9.01
C ILE A 369 -20.73 -13.08 9.59
N VAL A 370 -21.06 -12.86 10.86
CA VAL A 370 -20.55 -11.74 11.65
C VAL A 370 -19.49 -12.29 12.59
N ARG A 371 -18.26 -11.78 12.50
CA ARG A 371 -17.11 -12.28 13.25
C ARG A 371 -16.61 -11.24 14.24
N ILE A 372 -16.33 -11.71 15.46
CA ILE A 372 -15.70 -10.94 16.53
C ILE A 372 -14.37 -11.62 16.86
N LEU A 373 -13.25 -10.94 16.59
CA LEU A 373 -11.91 -11.48 16.80
C LEU A 373 -11.57 -11.57 18.29
N LYS A 374 -10.61 -12.45 18.61
CA LYS A 374 -10.20 -12.73 19.99
C LYS A 374 -9.81 -11.46 20.75
N ASP A 375 -9.08 -10.57 20.09
CA ASP A 375 -8.54 -9.35 20.70
C ASP A 375 -9.65 -8.33 21.01
N ASP A 376 -10.77 -8.39 20.27
CA ASP A 376 -11.93 -7.49 20.44
C ASP A 376 -12.98 -8.03 21.40
N LEU A 377 -12.97 -9.33 21.72
CA LEU A 377 -13.96 -9.96 22.61
C LEU A 377 -14.06 -9.27 23.98
N ALA A 378 -12.97 -8.66 24.46
CA ALA A 378 -12.94 -7.95 25.74
C ALA A 378 -13.82 -6.67 25.75
N GLN A 379 -14.12 -6.11 24.58
CA GLN A 379 -14.95 -4.92 24.42
C GLN A 379 -16.45 -5.26 24.54
N PHE A 380 -16.82 -6.51 24.22
CA PHE A 380 -18.21 -6.96 24.24
C PHE A 380 -18.69 -7.30 25.67
N PRO A 381 -19.95 -7.00 26.02
CA PRO A 381 -20.50 -7.22 27.36
C PRO A 381 -20.84 -8.69 27.63
N ALA A 382 -19.81 -9.55 27.61
CA ALA A 382 -19.91 -10.99 27.87
C ALA A 382 -18.68 -11.51 28.63
N LYS A 383 -18.90 -12.42 29.57
CA LYS A 383 -17.84 -12.98 30.43
C LYS A 383 -16.97 -14.04 29.73
N SER A 384 -17.36 -14.49 28.54
CA SER A 384 -16.64 -15.50 27.76
C SER A 384 -17.13 -15.51 26.29
N PRO A 385 -16.33 -16.07 25.35
CA PRO A 385 -16.77 -16.28 23.96
C PRO A 385 -18.12 -17.02 23.87
N ARG A 386 -18.33 -17.98 24.78
CA ARG A 386 -19.57 -18.75 24.84
C ARG A 386 -20.75 -17.92 25.32
N ALA A 387 -20.56 -17.12 26.37
CA ALA A 387 -21.59 -16.21 26.85
C ALA A 387 -21.98 -15.16 25.79
N LEU A 388 -21.03 -14.73 24.96
CA LEU A 388 -21.29 -13.80 23.87
C LEU A 388 -22.13 -14.43 22.76
N LEU A 389 -21.77 -15.65 22.33
CA LEU A 389 -22.56 -16.39 21.35
C LEU A 389 -23.98 -16.68 21.87
N ASP A 390 -24.13 -17.07 23.13
CA ASP A 390 -25.43 -17.34 23.74
C ASP A 390 -26.28 -16.07 23.92
N ARG A 391 -25.66 -14.89 24.06
CA ARG A 391 -26.35 -13.60 24.15
C ARG A 391 -27.11 -13.25 22.85
N TYR A 392 -26.50 -13.50 21.70
CA TYR A 392 -27.06 -13.13 20.40
C TYR A 392 -27.82 -14.27 19.71
N ARG A 393 -27.55 -15.53 20.04
CA ARG A 393 -28.23 -16.68 19.43
C ARG A 393 -29.74 -16.58 19.59
N GLY A 394 -30.46 -16.70 18.47
CA GLY A 394 -31.92 -16.63 18.42
C GLY A 394 -32.49 -15.21 18.53
N LYS A 395 -31.64 -14.18 18.57
CA LYS A 395 -32.05 -12.76 18.59
C LYS A 395 -32.03 -12.17 17.20
N GLU A 396 -32.91 -11.20 16.98
CA GLU A 396 -32.83 -10.37 15.78
C GLU A 396 -31.78 -9.30 16.03
N ILE A 397 -30.74 -9.29 15.19
CA ILE A 397 -29.66 -8.31 15.28
C ILE A 397 -29.62 -7.46 14.03
N ARG A 398 -29.22 -6.20 14.21
CA ARG A 398 -28.82 -5.29 13.15
C ARG A 398 -27.34 -5.03 13.30
N VAL A 399 -26.59 -5.30 12.25
CA VAL A 399 -25.12 -5.22 12.24
C VAL A 399 -24.68 -4.17 11.24
N ARG A 400 -23.75 -3.32 11.66
CA ARG A 400 -23.14 -2.27 10.85
C ARG A 400 -21.66 -2.61 10.63
N GLY A 401 -21.21 -2.60 9.38
CA GLY A 401 -19.81 -2.82 9.07
C GLY A 401 -19.56 -3.04 7.58
N SER A 402 -18.31 -3.27 7.21
CA SER A 402 -17.92 -3.56 5.83
C SER A 402 -18.05 -5.05 5.52
N VAL A 403 -18.55 -5.38 4.33
CA VAL A 403 -18.57 -6.76 3.83
C VAL A 403 -17.20 -7.11 3.27
N GLN A 404 -16.46 -7.97 3.96
CA GLN A 404 -15.10 -8.36 3.62
C GLN A 404 -15.02 -9.79 3.08
N THR A 405 -14.05 -10.07 2.21
CA THR A 405 -13.79 -11.43 1.72
C THR A 405 -12.91 -12.18 2.72
N ASN A 406 -13.44 -13.24 3.36
CA ASN A 406 -12.70 -14.00 4.38
C ASN A 406 -11.52 -14.78 3.77
N PRO A 407 -10.26 -14.51 4.17
CA PRO A 407 -9.09 -15.18 3.59
C PRO A 407 -8.77 -16.56 4.22
N ILE A 408 -9.46 -16.97 5.31
CA ILE A 408 -8.93 -18.03 6.21
C ILE A 408 -9.80 -19.30 6.28
N ASN A 409 -11.04 -19.32 5.75
CA ASN A 409 -11.86 -20.54 5.70
C ASN A 409 -12.25 -20.96 4.27
N ILE A 410 -12.29 -22.29 4.06
CA ILE A 410 -12.68 -22.96 2.81
C ILE A 410 -14.00 -22.37 2.28
N GLY A 411 -13.92 -21.53 1.24
CA GLY A 411 -15.08 -21.02 0.49
C GLY A 411 -15.10 -19.53 0.15
N ASN A 412 -14.10 -18.71 0.48
CA ASN A 412 -14.03 -17.27 0.16
C ASN A 412 -15.34 -16.50 0.47
N ARG A 413 -16.00 -16.84 1.58
CA ARG A 413 -17.32 -16.29 1.87
C ARG A 413 -17.22 -14.86 2.40
N PRO A 414 -18.10 -13.95 1.97
CA PRO A 414 -18.18 -12.61 2.53
C PRO A 414 -18.60 -12.66 4.01
N ILE A 415 -17.94 -11.84 4.83
CA ILE A 415 -18.17 -11.71 6.27
C ILE A 415 -18.27 -10.23 6.65
N ILE A 416 -18.79 -9.95 7.84
CA ILE A 416 -18.65 -8.65 8.49
C ILE A 416 -17.84 -8.87 9.76
N GLU A 417 -16.64 -8.32 9.84
CA GLU A 417 -15.87 -8.27 11.08
C GLU A 417 -16.31 -7.06 11.90
N VAL A 418 -16.53 -7.28 13.20
CA VAL A 418 -16.97 -6.24 14.14
C VAL A 418 -16.08 -6.26 15.37
N ASP A 419 -15.56 -5.08 15.70
CA ASP A 419 -14.61 -4.80 16.77
C ASP A 419 -15.23 -3.94 17.89
N ASP A 420 -16.32 -3.23 17.59
CA ASP A 420 -17.07 -2.40 18.53
C ASP A 420 -18.47 -3.00 18.85
N PRO A 421 -18.86 -3.15 20.12
CA PRO A 421 -20.21 -3.59 20.51
C PRO A 421 -21.36 -2.77 19.89
N ASP A 422 -21.17 -1.48 19.65
CA ASP A 422 -22.18 -0.59 19.07
C ASP A 422 -22.45 -0.91 17.58
N GLN A 423 -21.62 -1.73 16.94
CA GLN A 423 -21.88 -2.25 15.60
C GLN A 423 -22.97 -3.33 15.58
N ILE A 424 -23.33 -3.93 16.73
CA ILE A 424 -24.40 -4.95 16.83
C ILE A 424 -25.53 -4.45 17.74
N GLU A 425 -26.64 -4.06 17.13
CA GLU A 425 -27.87 -3.71 17.84
C GLU A 425 -28.82 -4.93 17.91
N MET A 426 -29.30 -5.29 19.10
CA MET A 426 -30.39 -6.25 19.23
C MET A 426 -31.73 -5.55 18.98
N THR A 427 -32.36 -5.83 17.86
CA THR A 427 -33.60 -5.16 17.45
C THR A 427 -34.86 -5.89 17.92
N LYS A 428 -34.76 -7.16 18.36
CA LYS A 428 -35.87 -7.93 18.92
C LYS A 428 -35.43 -9.15 19.75
#